data_AF-A0A096BBF0-F1
#
_entry.id   AF-A0A096BBF0-F1
#
_cell.length_a   1.000
_cell.length_b   1.000
_cell.length_c   1.000
_cell.angle_alpha   90.00
_cell.angle_beta   90.00
_cell.angle_gamma   90.00
#
_symmetry.space_group_name_H-M   'P 1'
#
loop_
_entity.id
_entity.type
_entity.pdbx_description
1 polymer ?
#
loop_
_entity_poly.entity_id
_entity_poly.type
_entity_poly.pdbx_seq_one_letter_code
_entity_poly.pdbx_strand_id
1 'polypeptide(L)'
;MSRVRFMSPYLKGGRDTAKLTNRARYIATRPGVEVLRGEHSGQPATKKQQAYIQRLLRDFPGAEELLEYEDYQNAPTQGHANAFIRQVQEDFAEPMSRMENYLD
;
A
#
# COMPACT_ATOMS: atom_id res chain seq x y z
N MET A 1 13.26 10.42 -10.55
CA MET A 1 12.35 9.26 -10.58
C MET A 1 12.92 8.20 -11.50
N SER A 2 13.14 6.99 -11.00
CA SER A 2 13.61 5.86 -11.79
C SER A 2 12.49 5.36 -12.68
N ARG A 3 12.67 5.35 -14.00
CA ARG A 3 11.66 4.86 -14.95
C ARG A 3 12.16 3.57 -15.59
N VAL A 4 11.44 2.47 -15.39
CA VAL A 4 11.73 1.20 -16.09
C VAL A 4 11.55 1.44 -17.59
N ARG A 5 12.66 1.44 -18.34
CA ARG A 5 12.64 1.46 -19.81
C ARG A 5 12.73 0.03 -20.32
N PHE A 6 11.60 -0.50 -20.77
CA PHE A 6 11.55 -1.80 -21.42
C PHE A 6 11.76 -1.64 -22.92
N MET A 7 12.91 -2.10 -23.43
CA MET A 7 13.23 -2.10 -24.86
C MET A 7 13.25 -3.54 -25.34
N SER A 8 12.18 -3.97 -26.01
CA SER A 8 12.13 -5.28 -26.66
C SER A 8 11.77 -5.11 -28.13
N PRO A 9 12.49 -5.75 -29.06
CA PRO A 9 12.17 -5.69 -30.48
C PRO A 9 10.79 -6.29 -30.82
N TYR A 10 10.23 -7.11 -29.92
CA TYR A 10 8.98 -7.84 -30.11
C TYR A 10 7.78 -7.25 -29.36
N LEU A 11 8.00 -6.28 -28.47
CA LEU A 11 6.96 -5.63 -27.68
C LEU A 11 7.11 -4.13 -27.82
N LYS A 12 6.45 -3.58 -28.84
CA LYS A 12 6.39 -2.14 -29.10
C LYS A 12 5.30 -1.52 -28.23
N GLY A 13 5.62 -0.41 -27.56
CA GLY A 13 4.61 0.39 -26.85
C GLY A 13 3.56 0.90 -27.84
N GLY A 14 2.28 0.65 -27.58
CA GLY A 14 1.18 0.90 -28.53
C GLY A 14 -0.10 0.18 -28.10
N ARG A 15 -0.91 -0.30 -29.07
CA ARG A 15 -2.25 -0.92 -28.89
C ARG A 15 -2.36 -2.03 -27.82
N ASP A 16 -1.25 -2.57 -27.32
CA ASP A 16 -1.16 -3.70 -26.39
C ASP A 16 -0.58 -3.29 -25.02
N THR A 17 -1.03 -2.16 -24.46
CA THR A 17 -0.62 -1.70 -23.11
C THR A 17 -0.88 -2.74 -22.03
N ALA A 18 -1.93 -3.55 -22.17
CA ALA A 18 -2.23 -4.67 -21.29
C ALA A 18 -1.11 -5.73 -21.25
N LYS A 19 -0.45 -6.03 -22.39
CA LYS A 19 0.67 -6.98 -22.43
C LYS A 19 1.90 -6.43 -21.70
N LEU A 20 2.12 -5.12 -21.79
CA LEU A 20 3.17 -4.42 -21.03
C LEU A 20 2.91 -4.50 -19.53
N THR A 21 1.69 -4.22 -19.08
CA THR A 21 1.30 -4.34 -17.66
C THR A 21 1.45 -5.77 -17.15
N ASN A 22 1.00 -6.77 -17.93
CA ASN A 22 1.12 -8.18 -17.56
C ASN A 22 2.59 -8.62 -17.45
N ARG A 23 3.46 -8.14 -18.34
CA ARG A 23 4.89 -8.46 -18.30
C ARG A 23 5.62 -7.73 -17.17
N ALA A 24 5.28 -6.47 -16.89
CA ALA A 24 5.79 -5.76 -15.73
C ALA A 24 5.40 -6.47 -14.43
N ARG A 25 4.14 -6.92 -14.33
CA ARG A 25 3.65 -7.74 -13.22
C ARG A 25 4.45 -9.06 -13.11
N TYR A 26 4.60 -9.80 -14.21
CA TYR A 26 5.39 -11.04 -14.23
C TYR A 26 6.83 -10.84 -13.77
N ILE A 27 7.51 -9.78 -14.25
CA ILE A 27 8.88 -9.47 -13.84
C ILE A 27 8.93 -9.13 -12.35
N ALA A 28 7.93 -8.42 -11.81
CA ALA A 28 7.89 -8.05 -10.41
C ALA A 28 7.54 -9.21 -9.46
N THR A 29 6.87 -10.27 -9.95
CA THR A 29 6.34 -11.35 -9.11
C THR A 29 6.90 -12.74 -9.41
N ARG A 30 7.86 -12.88 -10.33
CA ARG A 30 8.44 -14.20 -10.66
C ARG A 30 9.26 -14.77 -9.49
N PRO A 31 9.40 -16.10 -9.39
CA PRO A 31 10.27 -16.73 -8.40
C PRO A 31 11.70 -16.18 -8.45
N GLY A 32 12.29 -15.92 -7.28
CA GLY A 32 13.66 -15.41 -7.15
C GLY A 32 13.83 -13.90 -7.33
N VAL A 33 12.74 -13.13 -7.45
CA VAL A 33 12.83 -11.66 -7.39
C VAL A 33 12.91 -11.20 -5.95
N GLU A 34 13.97 -10.46 -5.64
CA GLU A 34 14.08 -9.70 -4.40
C GLU A 34 13.18 -8.47 -4.49
N VAL A 35 12.16 -8.46 -3.64
CA VAL A 35 11.34 -7.27 -3.42
C VAL A 35 12.03 -6.44 -2.37
N LEU A 36 12.40 -5.20 -2.72
CA LEU A 36 12.96 -4.23 -1.76
C LEU A 36 11.86 -3.84 -0.76
N ARG A 37 11.74 -4.61 0.32
CA ARG A 37 10.83 -4.33 1.43
C ARG A 37 11.59 -3.48 2.44
N GLY A 38 11.09 -2.26 2.68
CA GLY A 38 11.57 -1.40 3.78
C GLY A 38 12.40 -0.18 3.39
N GLU A 39 12.89 -0.04 2.14
CA GLU A 39 13.66 1.15 1.74
C GLU A 39 12.86 2.47 1.77
N HIS A 40 11.54 2.38 1.89
CA HIS A 40 10.65 3.54 1.89
C HIS A 40 9.97 3.78 3.24
N SER A 41 10.26 2.99 4.28
CA SER A 41 9.57 3.12 5.58
C SER A 41 9.71 4.51 6.19
N GLY A 42 10.89 5.13 6.09
CA GLY A 42 11.16 6.48 6.57
C GLY A 42 10.69 7.61 5.64
N GLN A 43 10.18 7.30 4.43
CA GLN A 43 9.63 8.34 3.55
C GLN A 43 8.29 8.84 4.07
N PRO A 44 7.84 10.05 3.69
CA PRO A 44 6.51 10.53 4.01
C PRO A 44 5.42 9.56 3.55
N ALA A 45 4.38 9.42 4.36
CA ALA A 45 3.22 8.60 4.06
C ALA A 45 2.62 8.98 2.70
N THR A 46 2.27 7.96 1.91
CA THR A 46 1.69 8.18 0.59
C THR A 46 0.28 8.77 0.72
N LYS A 47 -0.18 9.50 -0.31
CA LYS A 47 -1.56 10.01 -0.36
C LYS A 47 -2.61 8.92 -0.19
N LYS A 48 -2.33 7.70 -0.69
CA LYS A 48 -3.22 6.55 -0.54
C LYS A 48 -3.31 6.08 0.91
N GLN A 49 -2.18 6.00 1.61
CA GLN A 49 -2.15 5.69 3.04
C GLN A 49 -2.91 6.74 3.84
N GLN A 50 -2.65 8.03 3.61
CA GLN A 50 -3.35 9.12 4.30
C GLN A 50 -4.87 9.06 4.11
N ALA A 51 -5.34 8.89 2.86
CA ALA A 51 -6.76 8.77 2.57
C ALA A 51 -7.39 7.52 3.23
N TYR A 52 -6.65 6.40 3.24
CA TYR A 52 -7.11 5.18 3.89
C TYR A 52 -7.20 5.33 5.41
N ILE A 53 -6.19 5.96 6.03
CA ILE A 53 -6.18 6.30 7.45
C ILE A 53 -7.37 7.18 7.81
N GLN A 54 -7.65 8.25 7.05
CA GLN A 54 -8.82 9.10 7.29
C GLN A 54 -10.15 8.32 7.22
N ARG A 55 -10.25 7.37 6.29
CA ARG A 55 -11.41 6.47 6.21
C ARG A 55 -11.49 5.58 7.45
N LEU A 56 -10.39 4.98 7.88
CA LEU A 56 -10.34 4.14 9.08
C LEU A 56 -10.78 4.91 10.32
N LEU A 57 -10.31 6.14 10.52
CA LEU A 57 -10.69 6.96 11.68
C LEU A 57 -12.17 7.35 11.66
N ARG A 58 -12.73 7.61 10.48
CA ARG A 58 -14.15 7.92 10.33
C ARG A 58 -15.03 6.72 10.66
N ASP A 59 -14.65 5.53 10.17
CA ASP A 59 -15.47 4.34 10.26
C ASP A 59 -15.22 3.59 11.59
N PHE A 60 -14.04 3.76 12.20
CA PHE A 60 -13.61 3.21 13.49
C PHE A 60 -12.99 4.29 14.38
N PRO A 61 -13.79 5.17 15.01
CA PRO A 61 -13.26 6.27 15.82
C PRO A 61 -12.39 5.82 17.00
N GLY A 62 -12.61 4.61 17.53
CA GLY A 62 -11.75 4.02 18.57
C GLY A 62 -10.31 3.75 18.11
N ALA A 63 -10.03 3.77 16.80
CA ALA A 63 -8.67 3.65 16.29
C ALA A 63 -7.78 4.86 16.64
N GLU A 64 -8.36 6.00 17.01
CA GLU A 64 -7.59 7.18 17.47
C GLU A 64 -6.83 6.91 18.79
N GLU A 65 -7.24 5.91 19.56
CA GLU A 65 -6.63 5.55 20.85
C GLU A 65 -5.41 4.62 20.71
N LEU A 66 -5.13 4.13 19.50
CA LEU A 66 -4.00 3.24 19.25
C LEU A 66 -2.68 4.01 19.32
N LEU A 67 -1.68 3.42 19.99
CA LEU A 67 -0.33 3.99 20.09
C LEU A 67 0.29 4.21 18.70
N GLU A 68 -0.03 3.34 17.75
CA GLU A 68 0.42 3.43 16.36
C GLU A 68 -0.14 4.67 15.65
N TYR A 69 -1.32 5.15 16.05
CA TYR A 69 -1.87 6.40 15.53
C TYR A 69 -1.10 7.60 16.06
N GLU A 70 -0.75 7.59 17.35
CA GLU A 70 0.10 8.62 17.95
C GLU A 70 1.48 8.67 17.27
N ASP A 71 2.10 7.50 17.07
CA ASP A 71 3.35 7.36 16.32
C ASP A 71 3.23 7.93 14.89
N TYR A 72 2.11 7.64 14.22
CA TYR A 72 1.83 8.18 12.89
C TYR A 72 1.63 9.70 12.88
N GLN A 73 0.96 10.26 13.88
CA GLN A 73 0.79 11.72 14.00
C GLN A 73 2.13 12.42 14.27
N ASN A 74 2.95 11.84 15.15
CA ASN A 74 4.27 12.37 15.51
C ASN A 74 5.23 12.30 14.32
N ALA A 75 5.18 11.20 13.56
CA ALA A 75 6.02 10.97 12.40
C ALA A 75 5.21 10.30 11.27
N PRO A 76 4.61 11.07 10.35
CA PRO A 76 3.74 10.54 9.30
C PRO A 76 4.53 9.91 8.15
N THR A 77 5.26 8.85 8.46
CA THR A 77 6.06 8.07 7.51
C THR A 77 5.25 6.90 6.93
N GLN A 78 5.71 6.33 5.81
CA GLN A 78 5.07 5.14 5.24
C GLN A 78 5.12 3.95 6.21
N GLY A 79 6.17 3.87 7.04
CA GLY A 79 6.33 2.86 8.09
C GLY A 79 5.27 2.99 9.17
N HIS A 80 5.15 4.17 9.80
CA HIS A 80 4.15 4.41 10.84
C HIS A 80 2.72 4.31 10.30
N ALA A 81 2.48 4.79 9.08
CA ALA A 81 1.19 4.61 8.41
C ALA A 81 0.81 3.14 8.24
N ASN A 82 1.76 2.30 7.80
CA ASN A 82 1.52 0.87 7.64
C ASN A 82 1.34 0.15 8.98
N ALA A 83 2.11 0.54 10.02
CA ALA A 83 1.95 -0.01 11.36
C ALA A 83 0.55 0.27 11.90
N PHE A 84 0.10 1.52 11.83
CA PHE A 84 -1.25 1.91 12.24
C PHE A 84 -2.34 1.18 11.45
N ILE A 85 -2.27 1.19 10.11
CA ILE A 85 -3.25 0.49 9.25
C ILE A 85 -3.35 -0.99 9.64
N ARG A 86 -2.22 -1.64 9.85
CA ARG A 86 -2.16 -3.05 10.21
C ARG A 86 -2.78 -3.28 11.59
N GLN A 87 -2.44 -2.45 12.58
CA GLN A 87 -3.00 -2.58 13.92
C GLN A 87 -4.52 -2.44 13.91
N VAL A 88 -5.06 -1.45 13.17
CA VAL A 88 -6.50 -1.29 13.02
C VAL A 88 -7.14 -2.52 12.37
N GLN A 89 -6.51 -3.10 11.35
CA GLN A 89 -7.03 -4.32 10.71
C GLN A 89 -7.02 -5.53 11.66
N GLU A 90 -6.07 -5.61 12.57
CA GLU A 90 -5.97 -6.69 13.57
C GLU A 90 -7.00 -6.50 14.70
N ASP A 91 -7.07 -5.31 15.30
CA ASP A 91 -7.95 -5.02 16.45
C ASP A 91 -9.42 -4.86 16.06
N PHE A 92 -9.70 -4.38 14.86
CA PHE A 92 -11.05 -4.15 14.35
C PHE A 92 -11.46 -5.17 13.28
N ALA A 93 -10.79 -6.32 13.19
CA ALA A 93 -11.09 -7.37 12.20
C ALA A 93 -12.57 -7.79 12.20
N GLU A 94 -13.14 -8.04 13.38
CA GLU A 94 -14.54 -8.45 13.56
C GLU A 94 -15.55 -7.39 13.08
N PRO A 95 -15.50 -6.12 13.55
CA PRO A 95 -16.41 -5.09 13.05
C PRO A 95 -16.17 -4.77 11.57
N MET A 96 -14.93 -4.84 11.09
CA MET A 96 -14.58 -4.62 9.69
C MET A 96 -15.15 -5.70 8.76
N SER A 97 -15.19 -6.96 9.20
CA SER A 97 -15.81 -8.09 8.47
C SER A 97 -17.32 -7.93 8.24
N ARG A 98 -18.00 -7.19 9.12
CA ARG A 98 -19.44 -6.93 9.01
C ARG A 98 -19.78 -5.82 8.01
N MET A 99 -18.78 -5.08 7.54
CA MET A 99 -18.95 -4.02 6.56
C MET A 99 -18.70 -4.55 5.15
N GLU A 100 -19.64 -4.33 4.23
CA GLU A 100 -19.46 -4.70 2.83
C GLU A 100 -18.23 -3.99 2.21
N ASN A 101 -17.40 -4.73 1.47
CA ASN A 101 -16.25 -4.23 0.71
C ASN A 101 -15.10 -3.60 1.53
N TYR A 102 -14.94 -3.98 2.80
CA TYR A 102 -13.87 -3.42 3.63
C TYR A 102 -12.54 -4.19 3.53
N LEU A 103 -12.61 -5.47 3.19
CA LEU A 103 -11.46 -6.39 3.08
C LEU A 103 -11.24 -6.93 1.65
N ASP A 104 -12.05 -6.48 0.67
CA ASP A 104 -11.97 -6.87 -0.76
C ASP A 104 -10.83 -6.15 -1.53
#